data_AF-A0A1Y1XX71-F1
#
_entry.id   AF-A0A1Y1XX71-F1
#
_cell.length_a   1.000
_cell.length_b   1.000
_cell.length_c   1.000
_cell.angle_alpha   90.00
_cell.angle_beta   90.00
_cell.angle_gamma   90.00
#
_symmetry.space_group_name_H-M   'P 1'
#
loop_
_entity.id
_entity.type
_entity.pdbx_description
1 polymer ?
#
loop_
_entity_poly.entity_id
_entity_poly.type
_entity_poly.pdbx_seq_one_letter_code
_entity_poly.pdbx_strand_id
1 'polypeptide(L)'
;NPPRFRNDMYTPRWIRGCGKNKVGLCPICEQNGQMNCFKLKITFMPISSTSFRYHMNFFHGISSVNGRPFASPVEYRMISDKRGKLRSKNALSKLDRPSRMVQQGQCHVCEKWIYLESPKDLEVNVPEIYWWKHAQKCHKIGFVENTELDPPALLRACIAEQDSKLPAK
;
A
#
# COMPACT_ATOMS: atom_id res chain seq x y z
N ASN A 1 3.99 21.59 -0.27
CA ASN A 1 3.02 20.52 -0.01
C ASN A 1 3.49 19.77 1.23
N PRO A 2 3.11 20.22 2.44
CA PRO A 2 3.61 19.62 3.68
C PRO A 2 3.06 18.19 3.86
N PRO A 3 3.82 17.28 4.49
CA PRO A 3 3.36 15.94 4.82
C PRO A 3 2.20 15.97 5.82
N ARG A 4 1.31 14.96 5.80
CA ARG A 4 0.16 14.90 6.73
C ARG A 4 0.58 14.68 8.19
N PHE A 5 1.69 13.97 8.39
CA PHE A 5 2.31 13.65 9.67
C PHE A 5 3.81 13.37 9.47
N ARG A 6 4.59 13.25 10.54
CA ARG A 6 6.07 13.20 10.52
C ARG A 6 6.67 12.17 9.56
N ASN A 7 6.06 10.99 9.44
CA ASN A 7 6.56 9.86 8.64
C ASN A 7 5.64 9.53 7.45
N ASP A 8 4.96 10.53 6.89
CA ASP A 8 4.09 10.34 5.74
C ASP A 8 4.91 10.10 4.47
N MET A 9 4.90 8.86 4.00
CA MET A 9 5.57 8.46 2.77
C MET A 9 4.66 8.55 1.54
N TYR A 10 3.37 8.81 1.71
CA TYR A 10 2.43 8.89 0.59
C TYR A 10 2.33 10.28 -0.02
N THR A 11 2.51 11.34 0.77
CA THR A 11 2.34 12.71 0.28
C THR A 11 3.43 13.06 -0.75
N PRO A 12 3.05 13.52 -1.96
CA PRO A 12 4.02 13.85 -3.00
C PRO A 12 4.90 15.01 -2.56
N ARG A 13 6.20 14.95 -2.86
CA ARG A 13 7.15 16.01 -2.46
C ARG A 13 6.85 17.33 -3.17
N TRP A 14 6.52 17.23 -4.45
CA TRP A 14 6.17 18.37 -5.27
C TRP A 14 4.87 18.13 -6.04
N ILE A 15 4.11 19.20 -6.25
CA ILE A 15 2.86 19.20 -7.00
C ILE A 15 2.95 20.29 -8.05
N ARG A 16 2.59 19.96 -9.30
CA ARG A 16 2.51 20.91 -10.41
C ARG A 16 1.13 20.85 -11.05
N GLY A 17 0.71 21.98 -11.61
CA GLY A 17 -0.52 22.08 -12.39
C GLY A 17 -1.78 22.23 -11.55
N CYS A 18 -2.89 22.52 -12.22
CA CYS A 18 -4.21 22.73 -11.62
C CYS A 18 -5.26 21.83 -12.31
N GLY A 19 -6.37 21.58 -11.61
CA GLY A 19 -7.48 20.77 -12.12
C GLY A 19 -7.02 19.43 -12.71
N LYS A 20 -7.38 19.18 -13.97
CA LYS A 20 -7.13 17.92 -14.69
C LYS A 20 -5.65 17.63 -14.96
N ASN A 21 -4.82 18.67 -14.95
CA ASN A 21 -3.38 18.58 -15.21
C ASN A 21 -2.56 18.55 -13.91
N LYS A 22 -3.22 18.39 -12.75
CA LYS A 22 -2.53 18.29 -11.47
C LYS A 22 -1.74 16.99 -11.42
N VAL A 23 -0.41 17.10 -11.31
CA VAL A 23 0.52 15.99 -11.19
C VAL A 23 1.33 16.10 -9.90
N GLY A 24 1.81 14.97 -9.39
CA GLY A 24 2.62 14.87 -8.18
C GLY A 24 3.85 14.04 -8.44
N LEU A 25 4.97 14.49 -7.88
CA LEU A 25 6.24 13.77 -7.91
C LEU A 25 6.28 12.75 -6.75
N CYS A 26 6.58 11.49 -7.08
CA CYS A 26 6.78 10.44 -6.08
C CYS A 26 8.13 10.66 -5.37
N PRO A 27 8.15 10.75 -4.02
CA PRO A 27 9.40 10.99 -3.28
C PRO A 27 10.37 9.81 -3.37
N ILE A 28 9.86 8.58 -3.52
CA ILE A 28 10.68 7.35 -3.54
C ILE A 28 11.34 7.17 -4.91
N CYS A 29 10.59 7.37 -5.99
CA CYS A 29 11.17 7.37 -7.33
C CYS A 29 12.23 8.45 -7.48
N GLU A 30 11.99 9.67 -6.96
CA GLU A 30 12.96 10.76 -7.01
C GLU A 30 14.27 10.38 -6.31
N GLN A 31 14.18 9.78 -5.11
CA GLN A 31 15.36 9.28 -4.38
C GLN A 31 16.14 8.23 -5.17
N ASN A 32 15.45 7.42 -5.97
CA ASN A 32 16.04 6.40 -6.83
C ASN A 32 16.49 6.96 -8.20
N GLY A 33 16.54 8.28 -8.39
CA GLY A 33 16.96 8.92 -9.64
C GLY A 33 15.90 8.93 -10.75
N GLN A 34 14.66 8.55 -10.45
CA GLN A 34 13.55 8.52 -11.41
C GLN A 34 12.62 9.72 -11.21
N MET A 35 12.59 10.65 -12.16
CA MET A 35 11.77 11.86 -12.10
C MET A 35 10.35 11.66 -12.66
N ASN A 36 9.64 10.65 -12.16
CA ASN A 36 8.30 10.33 -12.64
C ASN A 36 7.21 11.17 -11.94
N CYS A 37 6.54 12.02 -12.72
CA CYS A 37 5.37 12.78 -12.27
C CYS A 37 4.07 12.02 -12.62
N PHE A 38 3.24 11.74 -11.62
CA PHE A 38 1.99 11.01 -11.82
C PHE A 38 0.76 11.90 -11.62
N LYS A 39 -0.30 11.65 -12.39
CA LYS A 39 -1.57 12.39 -12.25
C LYS A 39 -2.17 12.21 -10.86
N LEU A 40 -2.53 13.32 -10.22
CA LEU A 40 -3.20 13.40 -8.92
C LEU A 40 -4.72 13.52 -9.09
N LYS A 41 -5.46 13.31 -7.98
CA LYS A 41 -6.93 13.34 -7.99
C LYS A 41 -7.35 14.78 -7.94
N ILE A 42 -8.35 15.14 -8.74
CA ILE A 42 -9.13 16.34 -8.48
C ILE A 42 -10.12 16.00 -7.38
N THR A 43 -10.14 16.81 -6.32
CA THR A 43 -10.91 16.59 -5.09
C THR A 43 -12.43 16.53 -5.31
N PHE A 44 -12.93 16.92 -6.48
CA PHE A 44 -14.36 17.03 -6.80
C PHE A 44 -15.00 15.77 -7.42
N MET A 45 -14.29 14.65 -7.62
CA MET A 45 -14.88 13.42 -8.18
C MET A 45 -14.75 12.21 -7.23
N PRO A 46 -15.85 11.53 -6.84
CA PRO A 46 -15.77 10.42 -5.88
C PRO A 46 -15.02 9.18 -6.37
N ILE A 47 -14.99 8.85 -7.67
CA ILE A 47 -14.49 7.55 -8.15
C ILE A 47 -13.33 7.73 -9.15
N SER A 48 -12.11 7.91 -8.66
CA SER A 48 -10.91 7.82 -9.53
C SER A 48 -9.72 7.32 -8.74
N SER A 49 -9.22 6.14 -9.12
CA SER A 49 -7.88 5.67 -8.77
C SER A 49 -6.89 6.53 -9.55
N THR A 50 -6.31 7.52 -8.89
CA THR A 50 -5.24 8.31 -9.51
C THR A 50 -4.07 7.43 -9.85
N SER A 51 -3.39 7.75 -10.95
CA SER A 51 -2.14 7.08 -11.33
C SER A 51 -1.14 7.11 -10.17
N PHE A 52 -1.05 8.24 -9.46
CA PHE A 52 -0.22 8.36 -8.27
C PHE A 52 -0.63 7.39 -7.15
N ARG A 53 -1.91 7.29 -6.80
CA ARG A 53 -2.38 6.34 -5.77
C ARG A 53 -2.05 4.91 -6.16
N TYR A 54 -2.32 4.53 -7.40
CA TYR A 54 -2.01 3.19 -7.88
C TYR A 54 -0.50 2.91 -7.78
N HIS A 55 0.32 3.84 -8.24
CA HIS A 55 1.77 3.76 -8.16
C HIS A 55 2.25 3.57 -6.72
N MET A 56 1.83 4.43 -5.78
CA MET A 56 2.23 4.30 -4.37
C MET A 56 1.80 2.96 -3.76
N ASN A 57 0.59 2.47 -4.06
CA ASN A 57 0.09 1.22 -3.45
C ASN A 57 0.73 -0.03 -4.05
N PHE A 58 0.98 -0.06 -5.35
CA PHE A 58 1.36 -1.30 -6.06
C PHE A 58 2.80 -1.34 -6.56
N PHE A 59 3.52 -0.21 -6.52
CA PHE A 59 4.97 -0.16 -6.80
C PHE A 59 5.80 0.05 -5.55
N HIS A 60 5.26 0.72 -4.53
CA HIS A 60 5.97 0.99 -3.28
C HIS A 60 5.32 0.37 -2.05
N GLY A 61 4.16 -0.28 -2.20
CA GLY A 61 3.46 -0.87 -1.06
C GLY A 61 3.01 0.13 0.00
N ILE A 62 2.73 1.39 -0.36
CA ILE A 62 2.32 2.44 0.58
C ILE A 62 0.83 2.70 0.48
N SER A 63 0.17 2.65 1.63
CA SER A 63 -1.27 2.87 1.72
C SER A 63 -1.61 4.36 1.61
N SER A 64 -2.61 4.65 0.78
CA SER A 64 -3.13 6.01 0.62
C SER A 64 -3.90 6.54 1.84
N VAL A 65 -4.30 5.63 2.73
CA VAL A 65 -5.14 5.93 3.89
C VAL A 65 -4.27 6.45 5.03
N ASN A 66 -3.30 5.65 5.45
CA ASN A 66 -2.44 5.96 6.59
C ASN A 66 -1.08 6.57 6.21
N GLY A 67 -0.74 6.64 4.92
CA GLY A 67 0.54 7.19 4.46
C GLY A 67 1.78 6.35 4.79
N ARG A 68 1.58 5.10 5.22
CA ARG A 68 2.61 4.18 5.72
C ARG A 68 2.74 2.94 4.82
N PRO A 69 3.85 2.19 4.89
CA PRO A 69 3.99 0.98 4.09
C PRO A 69 3.06 -0.10 4.63
N PHE A 70 2.65 -1.04 3.77
CA PHE A 70 1.88 -2.19 4.20
C PHE A 70 2.73 -3.04 5.15
N ALA A 71 2.14 -3.44 6.27
CA ALA A 71 2.80 -4.33 7.21
C ALA A 71 3.18 -5.65 6.53
N SER A 72 4.34 -6.18 6.92
CA SER A 72 4.83 -7.48 6.50
C SER A 72 3.91 -8.60 7.02
N PRO A 73 3.93 -9.78 6.36
CA PRO A 73 3.31 -10.98 6.91
C PRO A 73 3.83 -11.32 8.31
N VAL A 74 2.97 -11.92 9.13
CA VAL A 74 3.35 -12.42 10.47
C VAL A 74 4.27 -13.63 10.34
N GLU A 75 3.87 -14.55 9.46
CA GLU A 75 4.59 -15.78 9.19
C GLU A 75 4.76 -16.00 7.69
N TYR A 76 5.79 -16.78 7.36
CA TYR A 76 6.10 -17.19 6.00
C TYR A 76 6.09 -18.71 5.90
N ARG A 77 5.54 -19.24 4.81
CA ARG A 77 5.60 -20.67 4.49
C ARG A 77 5.90 -20.90 3.02
N MET A 78 6.65 -21.96 2.74
CA MET A 78 6.89 -22.45 1.38
C MET A 78 5.88 -23.56 1.07
N ILE A 79 5.19 -23.46 -0.07
CA ILE A 79 4.29 -24.52 -0.55
C ILE A 79 4.72 -25.01 -1.93
N SER A 80 4.61 -26.30 -2.19
CA SER A 80 4.73 -26.84 -3.55
C SER A 80 3.43 -26.57 -4.31
N ASP A 81 3.41 -25.61 -5.23
CA ASP A 81 2.19 -25.32 -5.97
C ASP A 81 2.09 -26.24 -7.19
N LYS A 82 1.28 -27.30 -7.04
CA LYS A 82 0.93 -28.20 -8.15
C LYS A 82 -0.07 -27.57 -9.13
N ARG A 83 -0.63 -26.39 -8.81
CA ARG A 83 -1.71 -25.73 -9.56
C ARG A 83 -1.23 -24.61 -10.48
N GLY A 84 0.07 -24.59 -10.84
CA GLY A 84 0.60 -23.71 -11.87
C GLY A 84 -0.16 -23.88 -13.20
N LYS A 85 -1.33 -23.23 -13.33
CA LYS A 85 -2.08 -23.08 -14.58
C LYS A 85 -1.32 -22.06 -15.41
N LEU A 86 -0.15 -22.45 -15.91
CA LEU A 86 0.45 -21.78 -17.05
C LEU A 86 -0.59 -21.92 -18.18
N ARG A 87 -1.16 -20.80 -18.63
CA ARG A 87 -1.97 -20.77 -19.86
C ARG A 87 -1.06 -20.93 -21.09
N SER A 88 -0.04 -21.78 -21.03
CA SER A 88 0.73 -22.10 -22.22
C SER A 88 -0.17 -22.93 -23.10
N LYS A 89 -0.53 -22.37 -24.25
CA LYS A 89 -1.21 -23.10 -25.33
C LYS A 89 -0.36 -24.28 -25.85
N ASN A 90 0.93 -24.32 -25.49
CA ASN A 90 1.92 -25.31 -25.92
C ASN A 90 2.47 -26.12 -24.74
N ALA A 91 1.61 -26.57 -23.83
CA ALA A 91 2.08 -27.27 -22.64
C ALA A 91 2.08 -28.79 -22.89
N LEU A 92 3.29 -29.32 -23.14
CA LEU A 92 3.65 -30.74 -22.99
C LEU A 92 3.01 -31.28 -21.69
N SER A 93 2.49 -32.51 -21.76
CA SER A 93 1.84 -33.32 -20.71
C SER A 93 1.68 -32.64 -19.33
N LYS A 94 0.44 -32.60 -18.84
CA LYS A 94 0.07 -32.09 -17.50
C LYS A 94 0.84 -32.72 -16.32
N LEU A 95 1.60 -33.79 -16.58
CA LEU A 95 2.25 -34.66 -15.61
C LEU A 95 3.74 -34.32 -15.35
N ASP A 96 4.47 -33.76 -16.33
CA ASP A 96 5.92 -33.54 -16.22
C ASP A 96 6.32 -32.11 -15.79
N ARG A 97 5.38 -31.34 -15.22
CA ARG A 97 5.69 -29.97 -14.79
C ARG A 97 6.35 -29.98 -13.41
N PRO A 98 7.57 -29.42 -13.27
CA PRO A 98 8.22 -29.34 -11.97
C PRO A 98 7.32 -28.52 -11.03
N SER A 99 7.06 -29.08 -9.85
CA SER A 99 6.33 -28.37 -8.80
C SER A 99 7.21 -27.21 -8.32
N ARG A 100 6.83 -25.98 -8.67
CA ARG A 100 7.52 -24.79 -8.18
C ARG A 100 7.19 -24.58 -6.70
N MET A 101 8.22 -24.32 -5.90
CA MET A 101 8.04 -23.84 -4.54
C MET A 101 7.62 -22.38 -4.60
N VAL A 102 6.51 -22.06 -3.94
CA VAL A 102 5.93 -20.71 -3.92
C VAL A 102 5.82 -20.25 -2.47
N GLN A 103 6.30 -19.04 -2.17
CA GLN A 103 6.22 -18.46 -0.84
C GLN A 103 4.85 -17.82 -0.57
N GLN A 104 4.29 -18.10 0.60
CA GLN A 104 3.08 -17.46 1.12
C GLN A 104 3.37 -16.77 2.45
N GLY A 105 2.67 -15.65 2.69
CA GLY A 105 2.69 -14.92 3.95
C GLY A 105 1.33 -14.98 4.65
N GLN A 106 1.30 -15.05 5.98
CA GLN A 106 0.08 -14.98 6.78
C GLN A 106 -0.30 -13.53 7.11
N CYS A 107 -1.54 -13.15 6.81
CA CYS A 107 -2.08 -11.83 7.15
C CYS A 107 -2.41 -11.71 8.64
N HIS A 108 -1.95 -10.64 9.29
CA HIS A 108 -2.27 -10.36 10.70
C HIS A 108 -3.74 -9.98 10.93
N VAL A 109 -4.46 -9.47 9.92
CA VAL A 109 -5.85 -9.02 10.07
C VAL A 109 -6.85 -10.15 9.87
N CYS A 110 -6.61 -11.01 8.88
CA CYS A 110 -7.57 -12.04 8.49
C CYS A 110 -7.04 -13.46 8.62
N GLU A 111 -5.79 -13.63 9.06
CA GLU A 111 -5.10 -14.91 9.27
C GLU A 111 -4.98 -15.80 8.03
N LYS A 112 -5.37 -15.28 6.86
CA LYS A 112 -5.29 -16.00 5.58
C LYS A 112 -3.86 -16.01 5.06
N TRP A 113 -3.50 -17.13 4.46
CA TRP A 113 -2.25 -17.30 3.72
C TRP A 113 -2.39 -16.72 2.31
N ILE A 114 -1.57 -15.73 2.00
CA ILE A 114 -1.57 -14.99 0.74
C ILE A 114 -0.25 -15.23 0.03
N TYR A 115 -0.29 -15.43 -1.28
CA TYR A 115 0.91 -15.56 -2.09
C TYR A 115 1.73 -14.27 -2.09
N LEU A 116 3.04 -14.40 -1.88
CA LEU A 116 3.98 -13.28 -1.95
C LEU A 116 4.47 -13.06 -3.37
N GLU A 117 4.68 -14.14 -4.11
CA GLU A 117 5.05 -14.12 -5.53
C GLU A 117 3.89 -14.60 -6.42
N SER A 118 4.03 -14.43 -7.74
CA SER A 118 3.05 -14.94 -8.67
C SER A 118 2.99 -16.48 -8.64
N PRO A 119 1.81 -17.09 -8.46
CA PRO A 119 1.62 -18.54 -8.61
C PRO A 119 1.82 -19.01 -10.06
N LYS A 120 1.93 -18.07 -11.00
CA LYS A 120 2.21 -18.32 -12.41
C LYS A 120 3.62 -17.81 -12.71
N ASP A 121 4.31 -18.50 -13.60
CA ASP A 121 5.61 -18.07 -14.11
C ASP A 121 5.42 -16.93 -15.13
N LEU A 122 5.01 -15.78 -14.60
CA LEU A 122 4.88 -14.53 -15.31
C LEU A 122 5.80 -13.55 -14.62
N GLU A 123 6.66 -12.89 -15.39
CA GLU A 123 7.43 -11.77 -14.89
C GLU A 123 6.47 -10.67 -14.46
N VAL A 124 6.62 -10.23 -13.21
CA VAL A 124 5.84 -9.15 -12.64
C VAL A 124 6.80 -8.05 -12.25
N ASN A 125 6.48 -6.80 -12.59
CA ASN A 125 7.31 -5.63 -12.29
C ASN A 125 7.65 -5.49 -10.79
N VAL A 126 6.79 -6.03 -9.92
CA VAL A 126 7.00 -6.05 -8.48
C VAL A 126 6.59 -7.42 -7.94
N PRO A 127 7.52 -8.22 -7.39
CA PRO A 127 7.23 -9.54 -6.85
C PRO A 127 6.10 -9.51 -5.82
N GLU A 128 6.13 -8.56 -4.89
CA GLU A 128 5.26 -8.45 -3.71
C GLU A 128 3.85 -7.90 -4.01
N ILE A 129 3.51 -7.66 -5.29
CA ILE A 129 2.26 -7.00 -5.66
C ILE A 129 1.01 -7.76 -5.17
N TYR A 130 1.09 -9.09 -5.04
CA TYR A 130 -0.01 -9.92 -4.57
C TYR A 130 -0.33 -9.67 -3.10
N TRP A 131 0.72 -9.54 -2.29
CA TRP A 131 0.60 -9.13 -0.90
C TRP A 131 0.00 -7.73 -0.78
N TRP A 132 0.52 -6.75 -1.53
CA TRP A 132 0.02 -5.37 -1.47
C TRP A 132 -1.43 -5.24 -1.94
N LYS A 133 -1.87 -6.03 -2.92
CA LYS A 133 -3.28 -6.11 -3.33
C LYS A 133 -4.18 -6.63 -2.21
N HIS A 134 -3.71 -7.61 -1.46
CA HIS A 134 -4.43 -8.10 -0.28
C HIS A 134 -4.43 -7.04 0.82
N ALA A 135 -3.26 -6.53 1.20
CA ALA A 135 -3.08 -5.53 2.25
C ALA A 135 -3.91 -4.26 2.01
N GLN A 136 -3.96 -3.76 0.77
CA GLN A 136 -4.79 -2.60 0.41
C GLN A 136 -6.29 -2.82 0.71
N LYS A 137 -6.78 -4.06 0.59
CA LYS A 137 -8.19 -4.41 0.85
C LYS A 137 -8.42 -4.75 2.31
N CYS A 138 -7.49 -5.48 2.92
CA CYS A 138 -7.63 -6.08 4.24
C CYS A 138 -7.19 -5.14 5.37
N HIS A 139 -6.07 -4.44 5.23
CA HIS A 139 -5.49 -3.56 6.27
C HIS A 139 -6.16 -2.17 6.31
N LYS A 140 -7.38 -2.03 5.79
CA LYS A 140 -8.14 -0.77 5.82
C LYS A 140 -8.73 -0.48 7.20
N ILE A 141 -8.93 -1.52 8.00
CA ILE A 141 -9.47 -1.43 9.35
C ILE A 141 -8.27 -1.52 10.28
N GLY A 142 -8.06 -0.46 11.05
CA GLY A 142 -6.85 -0.28 11.84
C GLY A 142 -6.64 -1.43 12.81
N PHE A 143 -5.58 -2.20 12.57
CA PHE A 143 -4.85 -2.85 13.63
C PHE A 143 -3.42 -2.33 13.54
N VAL A 144 -3.12 -1.34 14.37
CA VAL A 144 -1.74 -0.96 14.68
C VAL A 144 -1.53 -1.48 16.08
N GLU A 145 -0.92 -2.66 16.19
CA GLU A 145 -0.35 -3.08 17.46
C GLU A 145 1.10 -2.57 17.52
N ASN A 146 1.30 -1.66 18.47
CA ASN A 146 2.52 -1.34 19.21
C ASN A 146 3.77 -0.85 18.44
N THR A 147 3.91 0.47 18.37
CA THR A 147 4.90 1.22 19.18
C THR A 147 4.52 2.71 19.17
N GLU A 148 4.32 3.26 20.36
CA GLU A 148 4.29 4.70 20.70
C GLU A 148 3.24 5.55 19.97
N LEU A 149 2.02 5.48 20.53
CA LEU A 149 0.97 6.47 20.32
C LEU A 149 1.37 7.78 20.99
N ASP A 150 1.98 8.70 20.26
CA ASP A 150 1.75 10.12 20.52
C ASP A 150 0.37 10.48 19.92
N PRO A 151 -0.62 10.87 20.74
CA PRO A 151 -1.87 11.41 20.21
C PRO A 151 -1.58 12.60 19.29
N PRO A 152 -2.34 12.78 18.19
CA PRO A 152 -2.18 13.95 17.34
C PRO A 152 -2.29 15.21 18.19
N ALA A 153 -1.30 16.11 18.10
CA ALA A 153 -1.24 17.37 18.84
C ALA A 153 -2.54 18.21 18.76
N LEU A 154 -3.34 17.99 17.72
CA LEU A 154 -4.66 18.61 17.53
C LEU A 154 -5.71 18.16 18.56
N LEU A 155 -5.65 16.92 19.06
CA LEU A 155 -6.58 16.46 20.09
C LEU A 155 -6.27 17.07 21.47
N ARG A 156 -4.99 17.28 21.77
CA ARG A 156 -4.55 17.99 23.00
C ARG A 156 -4.99 19.46 22.97
N ALA A 157 -4.90 20.13 21.83
CA ALA A 157 -5.35 21.51 21.68
C ALA A 157 -6.87 21.66 21.84
N CYS A 158 -7.67 20.74 21.28
CA CYS A 158 -9.12 20.78 21.41
C CYS A 158 -9.62 20.57 22.85
N ILE A 159 -8.95 19.73 23.64
CA ILE A 159 -9.36 19.49 25.04
C ILE A 159 -8.97 20.69 25.91
N ALA A 160 -7.77 21.26 25.73
CA ALA A 160 -7.32 22.44 26.47
C ALA A 160 -8.17 23.70 26.20
N GLU A 161 -8.74 23.84 24.99
CA GLU A 161 -9.64 24.96 24.66
C GLU A 161 -11.06 24.78 25.22
N GLN A 162 -11.48 23.57 25.59
CA GLN A 162 -12.80 23.32 26.16
C GLN A 162 -12.84 23.55 27.68
N ASP A 163 -11.76 23.27 28.39
CA ASP A 163 -11.68 23.48 29.85
C ASP A 163 -11.53 24.96 30.26
N SER A 164 -11.10 25.83 29.35
CA SER A 164 -10.98 27.28 29.61
C SER A 164 -12.27 28.09 29.37
N LYS A 165 -13.36 27.44 28.93
CA LYS A 165 -14.64 28.11 28.59
C LYS A 165 -15.82 27.71 29.48
N LEU A 166 -15.60 26.93 30.55
CA LEU A 166 -16.65 26.69 31.55
C LEU A 166 -16.68 27.87 32.55
N PRO A 167 -17.80 28.61 32.66
CA PRO A 167 -17.94 29.62 33.71
C PRO A 167 -18.00 28.93 35.08
N ALA A 168 -17.21 29.42 36.02
CA ALA A 168 -17.25 29.00 37.42
C ALA A 168 -18.69 29.18 37.95
N LYS A 169 -19.25 28.11 38.52
CA LYS A 169 -20.43 28.17 39.38
C LYS A 169 -19.98 28.28 40.83
#